data_AF-A0A927XDB4-F1
#
_entry.id   AF-A0A927XDB4-F1
#
_cell.length_a   1.000
_cell.length_b   1.000
_cell.length_c   1.000
_cell.angle_alpha   90.00
_cell.angle_beta   90.00
_cell.angle_gamma   90.00
#
_symmetry.space_group_name_H-M   'P 1'
#
loop_
_entity.id
_entity.type
_entity.pdbx_description
1 polymer ?
#
loop_
_entity_poly.entity_id
_entity_poly.type
_entity_poly.pdbx_seq_one_letter_code
_entity_poly.pdbx_strand_id
1 'polypeptide(L)'
;MYQIYQISVNDTLASIAQKFNTTIDELRRINGMGMNYLLNPSEYIVVPKTDNGMYQTYVVKKGDNLYQIAMEKGTTVQNLLLINGLEESGYIYPDQQILIPNRGVDIYVTKEETLTDVANKLGVTEQDLINQNQLIYLLPEQIIIYKKREND
;
A
#
# COMPACT_ATOMS: atom_id res chain seq x y z
N MET A 1 -2.20 7.10 -1.43
CA MET A 1 -3.68 7.13 -1.30
C MET A 1 -4.04 8.07 -0.17
N TYR A 2 -5.27 8.57 -0.12
CA TYR A 2 -5.78 9.33 1.03
C TYR A 2 -6.98 8.62 1.64
N GLN A 3 -7.25 8.91 2.91
CA GLN A 3 -8.45 8.49 3.61
C GLN A 3 -8.97 9.63 4.48
N ILE A 4 -10.24 9.57 4.86
CA ILE A 4 -10.83 10.51 5.81
C ILE A 4 -10.52 10.01 7.23
N TYR A 5 -10.02 10.90 8.07
CA TYR A 5 -9.72 10.66 9.46
C TYR A 5 -10.48 11.64 10.35
N GLN A 6 -11.17 11.14 11.37
CA GLN A 6 -11.80 11.96 12.39
C GLN A 6 -10.81 12.28 13.49
N ILE A 7 -10.58 13.58 13.73
CA ILE A 7 -9.67 14.09 14.76
C ILE A 7 -10.19 13.67 16.14
N SER A 8 -9.33 13.00 16.90
CA SER A 8 -9.59 12.60 18.28
C SER A 8 -9.27 13.76 19.25
N VAL A 9 -9.81 13.70 20.47
CA VAL A 9 -9.71 14.80 21.45
C VAL A 9 -8.28 15.20 21.86
N ASN A 10 -7.30 14.33 21.61
CA ASN A 10 -5.88 14.55 21.95
C ASN A 10 -4.97 14.62 20.73
N ASP A 11 -5.53 14.70 19.52
CA ASP A 11 -4.72 14.76 18.31
C ASP A 11 -4.07 16.13 18.12
N THR A 12 -2.84 16.10 17.62
CA THR A 12 -2.11 17.26 17.09
C THR A 12 -1.72 16.97 15.64
N LEU A 13 -1.39 17.99 14.85
CA LEU A 13 -0.89 17.77 13.49
C LEU A 13 0.38 16.90 13.51
N ALA A 14 1.21 17.03 14.55
CA ALA A 14 2.40 16.22 14.73
C ALA A 14 2.06 14.74 15.00
N SER A 15 1.12 14.45 15.92
CA SER A 15 0.73 13.06 16.23
C SER A 15 0.00 12.40 15.06
N ILE A 16 -0.84 13.15 14.34
CA ILE A 16 -1.50 12.67 13.12
C ILE A 16 -0.46 12.41 12.02
N ALA A 17 0.49 13.33 11.81
CA ALA A 17 1.54 13.16 10.79
C ALA A 17 2.37 11.90 11.07
N GLN A 18 2.77 11.70 12.33
CA GLN A 18 3.46 10.49 12.76
C GLN A 18 2.61 9.23 12.55
N LYS A 19 1.34 9.25 12.97
CA LYS A 19 0.39 8.12 12.83
C LYS A 19 0.21 7.69 11.38
N PHE A 20 0.14 8.66 10.48
CA PHE A 20 -0.04 8.43 9.05
C PHE A 20 1.25 8.65 8.28
N ASN A 21 2.40 8.31 8.88
CA ASN A 21 3.75 8.35 8.30
C ASN A 21 3.95 9.43 7.22
N THR A 22 3.66 10.68 7.59
CA THR A 22 3.68 11.85 6.72
C THR A 22 4.25 13.05 7.50
N THR A 23 4.23 14.24 6.90
CA THR A 23 4.68 15.48 7.54
C THR A 23 3.51 16.41 7.84
N ILE A 24 3.72 17.35 8.77
CA ILE A 24 2.74 18.41 9.07
C ILE A 24 2.46 19.25 7.82
N ASP A 25 3.50 19.55 7.04
CA ASP A 25 3.36 20.35 5.82
C ASP A 25 2.54 19.64 4.76
N GLU A 26 2.71 18.32 4.62
CA GLU A 26 1.89 17.52 3.72
C GLU A 26 0.43 17.45 4.19
N LEU A 27 0.18 17.23 5.50
CA LEU A 27 -1.17 17.30 6.07
C LEU A 27 -1.83 18.64 5.80
N ARG A 28 -1.10 19.74 5.96
CA ARG A 28 -1.63 21.09 5.68
C ARG A 28 -1.96 21.25 4.22
N ARG A 29 -1.05 20.85 3.33
CA ARG A 29 -1.20 20.96 1.88
C ARG A 29 -2.43 20.23 1.37
N ILE A 30 -2.66 18.99 1.80
CA ILE A 30 -3.78 18.17 1.32
C ILE A 30 -5.13 18.59 1.90
N ASN A 31 -5.13 19.31 3.03
CA ASN A 31 -6.35 19.81 3.68
C ASN A 31 -6.59 21.32 3.47
N GLY A 32 -5.72 22.01 2.74
CA GLY A 32 -5.80 23.47 2.57
C GLY A 32 -5.66 24.24 3.89
N MET A 33 -4.95 23.71 4.88
CA MET A 33 -4.80 24.33 6.20
C MET A 33 -3.67 25.38 6.20
N GLY A 34 -3.95 26.55 6.75
CA GLY A 34 -2.93 27.57 7.01
C GLY A 34 -2.00 27.23 8.18
N MET A 35 -0.92 27.98 8.34
CA MET A 35 0.08 27.76 9.41
C MET A 35 -0.52 27.84 10.84
N ASN A 36 -1.53 28.70 11.02
CA ASN A 36 -2.20 28.94 12.30
C ASN A 36 -3.50 28.15 12.48
N TYR A 37 -3.75 27.15 11.63
CA TYR A 37 -4.95 26.35 11.72
C TYR A 37 -4.99 25.57 13.04
N LEU A 38 -6.11 25.64 13.74
CA LEU A 38 -6.37 24.94 15.00
C LEU A 38 -7.22 23.70 14.72
N LEU A 39 -6.70 22.53 15.09
CA LEU A 39 -7.43 21.27 14.98
C LEU A 39 -8.59 21.24 15.98
N ASN A 40 -9.79 20.86 15.52
CA ASN A 40 -10.93 20.65 16.40
C ASN A 40 -11.22 19.14 16.55
N PRO A 41 -11.44 18.64 17.79
CA PRO A 41 -11.95 17.29 17.97
C PRO A 41 -13.24 17.05 17.20
N SER A 42 -13.41 15.84 16.68
CA SER A 42 -14.53 15.38 15.84
C SER A 42 -14.56 15.95 14.41
N GLU A 43 -13.65 16.86 14.05
CA GLU A 43 -13.49 17.33 12.67
C GLU A 43 -12.85 16.23 11.79
N TYR A 44 -13.22 16.21 10.52
CA TYR A 44 -12.71 15.24 9.56
C TYR A 44 -11.67 15.89 8.66
N ILE A 45 -10.52 15.24 8.52
CA ILE A 45 -9.43 15.67 7.64
C ILE A 45 -9.04 14.54 6.70
N VAL A 46 -8.46 14.91 5.57
CA VAL A 46 -7.82 14.00 4.63
C VAL A 46 -6.41 13.69 5.16
N VAL A 47 -6.07 12.41 5.26
CA VAL A 47 -4.72 11.96 5.65
C VAL A 47 -4.19 10.99 4.60
N PRO A 48 -2.87 10.88 4.42
CA PRO A 48 -2.31 9.81 3.61
C PRO A 48 -2.72 8.46 4.19
N LYS A 49 -3.24 7.61 3.33
CA LYS A 49 -3.46 6.19 3.63
C LYS A 49 -2.11 5.51 3.48
N THR A 50 -1.42 5.39 4.61
CA THR A 50 -0.06 4.84 4.71
C THR A 50 -0.02 3.34 4.88
N ASP A 51 -1.18 2.73 5.12
CA ASP A 51 -1.32 1.30 5.10
C ASP A 51 -2.72 0.98 4.54
N ASN A 52 -2.78 0.50 3.31
CA ASN A 52 -4.00 -0.13 2.81
C ASN A 52 -4.16 -1.56 3.34
N GLY A 53 -3.29 -1.99 4.26
CA GLY A 53 -3.20 -3.35 4.73
C GLY A 53 -2.71 -4.30 3.63
N MET A 54 -2.16 -3.78 2.52
CA MET A 54 -1.74 -4.61 1.40
C MET A 54 -0.29 -5.07 1.52
N TYR A 55 0.56 -4.27 2.16
CA TYR A 55 1.95 -4.62 2.37
C TYR A 55 2.53 -3.93 3.60
N GLN A 56 3.63 -4.49 4.09
CA GLN A 56 4.41 -3.96 5.19
C GLN A 56 5.87 -3.80 4.78
N THR A 57 6.57 -2.84 5.35
CA THR A 57 8.02 -2.71 5.17
C THR A 57 8.75 -3.75 6.02
N TYR A 58 9.75 -4.39 5.43
CA TYR A 58 10.67 -5.32 6.09
C TYR A 58 12.12 -4.87 5.85
N VAL A 59 12.90 -4.84 6.92
CA VAL A 59 14.34 -4.57 6.86
C VAL A 59 15.07 -5.90 6.73
N VAL A 60 15.74 -6.10 5.60
CA VAL A 60 16.49 -7.32 5.29
C VAL A 60 17.61 -7.52 6.32
N LYS A 61 17.67 -8.71 6.90
CA LYS A 61 18.69 -9.08 7.88
C LYS A 61 19.84 -9.81 7.20
N LYS A 62 21.00 -9.81 7.86
CA LYS A 62 22.15 -10.59 7.42
C LYS A 62 21.79 -12.09 7.37
N GLY A 63 21.89 -12.67 6.18
CA GLY A 63 21.59 -14.09 5.93
C GLY A 63 20.22 -14.35 5.32
N ASP A 64 19.36 -13.33 5.22
CA ASP A 64 18.06 -13.45 4.56
C ASP A 64 18.21 -13.69 3.06
N ASN A 65 17.23 -14.39 2.48
CA ASN A 65 16.99 -14.44 1.04
C ASN A 65 15.48 -14.39 0.77
N LEU A 66 15.10 -14.01 -0.46
CA LEU A 66 13.70 -13.84 -0.83
C LEU A 66 12.86 -15.11 -0.65
N TYR A 67 13.44 -16.30 -0.85
CA TYR A 67 12.71 -17.56 -0.68
C TYR A 67 12.26 -17.77 0.78
N GLN A 68 13.18 -17.62 1.73
CA GLN A 68 12.87 -17.76 3.15
C GLN A 68 11.89 -16.68 3.60
N ILE A 69 12.11 -15.42 3.20
CA ILE A 69 11.19 -14.33 3.53
C ILE A 69 9.80 -14.61 2.97
N ALA A 70 9.68 -14.99 1.70
CA ALA A 70 8.39 -15.27 1.07
C ALA A 70 7.62 -16.38 1.81
N MET A 71 8.31 -17.48 2.13
CA MET A 71 7.74 -18.61 2.86
C MET A 71 7.25 -18.20 4.26
N GLU A 72 8.09 -17.51 5.04
CA GLU A 72 7.75 -17.07 6.39
C GLU A 72 6.61 -16.05 6.43
N LYS A 73 6.52 -15.20 5.40
CA LYS A 73 5.51 -14.14 5.30
C LYS A 73 4.24 -14.57 4.57
N GLY A 74 4.20 -15.79 4.04
CA GLY A 74 3.04 -16.33 3.35
C GLY A 74 2.75 -15.62 2.02
N THR A 75 3.81 -15.30 1.27
CA THR A 75 3.76 -14.73 -0.08
C THR A 75 4.66 -15.53 -1.03
N THR A 76 4.88 -15.06 -2.26
CA THR A 76 5.76 -15.71 -3.24
C THR A 76 6.99 -14.87 -3.52
N VAL A 77 8.09 -15.51 -3.95
CA VAL A 77 9.29 -14.79 -4.42
C VAL A 77 8.91 -13.84 -5.56
N GLN A 78 8.07 -14.30 -6.50
CA GLN A 78 7.60 -13.47 -7.60
C GLN A 78 6.90 -12.19 -7.13
N ASN A 79 6.04 -12.29 -6.12
CA ASN A 79 5.35 -11.13 -5.58
C ASN A 79 6.34 -10.16 -4.90
N LEU A 80 7.35 -10.69 -4.21
CA LEU A 80 8.42 -9.86 -3.62
C LEU A 80 9.25 -9.15 -4.70
N LEU A 81 9.57 -9.83 -5.80
CA LEU A 81 10.29 -9.23 -6.93
C LEU A 81 9.49 -8.07 -7.53
N LEU A 82 8.23 -8.33 -7.90
CA LEU A 82 7.36 -7.37 -8.56
C LEU A 82 7.11 -6.13 -7.72
N ILE A 83 6.70 -6.29 -6.45
CA ILE A 83 6.33 -5.14 -5.61
C ILE A 83 7.52 -4.24 -5.26
N ASN A 84 8.74 -4.78 -5.31
CA ASN A 84 9.97 -4.06 -5.01
C ASN A 84 10.74 -3.62 -6.25
N GLY A 85 10.27 -3.97 -7.46
CA GLY A 85 11.01 -3.72 -8.70
C GLY A 85 12.39 -4.38 -8.72
N LEU A 86 12.52 -5.55 -8.09
CA LEU A 86 13.78 -6.31 -8.07
C LEU A 86 13.92 -7.12 -9.36
N GLU A 87 15.16 -7.27 -9.82
CA GLU A 87 15.50 -8.16 -10.91
C GLU A 87 15.22 -9.63 -10.56
N GLU A 88 15.01 -10.48 -11.57
CA GLU A 88 14.80 -11.93 -11.39
C GLU A 88 15.95 -12.63 -10.66
N SER A 89 17.14 -12.02 -10.64
CA SER A 89 18.28 -12.48 -9.85
C SER A 89 17.99 -12.53 -8.34
N GLY A 90 17.04 -11.71 -7.86
CA GLY A 90 16.52 -11.75 -6.50
C GLY A 90 17.50 -11.33 -5.42
N TYR A 91 18.55 -10.57 -5.78
CA TYR A 91 19.52 -10.09 -4.81
C TYR A 91 18.92 -9.05 -3.88
N ILE A 92 19.13 -9.28 -2.58
CA ILE A 92 18.81 -8.35 -1.50
C ILE A 92 20.02 -8.21 -0.58
N TYR A 93 20.14 -7.04 0.05
CA TYR A 93 21.28 -6.71 0.90
C TYR A 93 20.82 -6.46 2.35
N PRO A 94 21.66 -6.76 3.35
CA PRO A 94 21.36 -6.37 4.74
C PRO A 94 21.04 -4.87 4.84
N ASP A 95 20.10 -4.54 5.73
CA ASP A 95 19.56 -3.20 5.98
C ASP A 95 18.72 -2.59 4.83
N GLN A 96 18.61 -3.28 3.69
CA GLN A 96 17.69 -2.90 2.62
C GLN A 96 16.24 -2.98 3.12
N GLN A 97 15.45 -1.94 2.85
CA GLN A 97 14.02 -1.98 3.08
C GLN A 97 13.30 -2.52 1.84
N ILE A 98 12.48 -3.55 2.03
CA ILE A 98 11.62 -4.12 0.99
C ILE A 98 10.17 -4.16 1.47
N LEU A 99 9.23 -4.05 0.55
CA LEU A 99 7.80 -4.23 0.76
C LEU A 99 7.46 -5.73 0.72
N ILE A 100 6.69 -6.17 1.71
CA ILE A 100 6.20 -7.54 1.82
C ILE A 100 4.67 -7.48 1.72
N PRO A 101 4.05 -8.13 0.72
CA PRO A 101 2.60 -8.26 0.67
C PRO A 101 2.07 -8.94 1.92
N ASN A 102 1.01 -8.39 2.51
CA ASN A 102 0.34 -9.02 3.63
C ASN A 102 -0.37 -10.31 3.18
N ARG A 103 -0.68 -11.19 4.12
CA ARG A 103 -1.31 -12.48 3.80
C ARG A 103 -2.63 -12.29 3.03
N GLY A 104 -2.78 -13.05 1.95
CA GLY A 104 -3.94 -13.00 1.05
C GLY A 104 -3.90 -11.85 0.04
N VAL A 105 -2.86 -11.01 0.08
CA VAL A 105 -2.60 -9.99 -0.94
C VAL A 105 -1.74 -10.63 -2.02
N ASP A 106 -2.18 -10.46 -3.25
CA ASP A 106 -1.54 -11.02 -4.43
C ASP A 106 -1.33 -9.93 -5.49
N ILE A 107 -0.51 -10.26 -6.47
CA ILE A 107 -0.04 -9.29 -7.46
C ILE A 107 -0.30 -9.83 -8.86
N TYR A 108 -0.89 -8.97 -9.69
CA TYR A 108 -1.13 -9.25 -11.09
C TYR A 108 -0.38 -8.26 -11.97
N VAL A 109 0.21 -8.76 -13.06
CA VAL A 109 0.85 -7.94 -14.08
C VAL A 109 -0.08 -7.91 -15.29
N THR A 110 -0.57 -6.72 -15.64
CA THR A 110 -1.52 -6.53 -16.74
C THR A 110 -0.89 -6.83 -18.09
N LYS A 111 -1.75 -7.23 -19.02
CA LYS A 111 -1.44 -7.37 -20.44
C LYS A 111 -2.34 -6.41 -21.23
N GLU A 112 -2.56 -6.68 -22.51
CA GLU A 112 -3.55 -5.99 -23.33
C GLU A 112 -4.98 -6.49 -23.00
N GLU A 113 -5.48 -6.15 -21.81
CA GLU A 113 -6.77 -6.60 -21.25
C GLU A 113 -7.56 -5.40 -20.67
N THR A 114 -8.89 -5.53 -20.55
CA THR A 114 -9.72 -4.50 -19.88
C THR A 114 -9.75 -4.70 -18.36
N LEU A 115 -10.18 -3.69 -17.59
CA LEU A 115 -10.34 -3.82 -16.13
C LEU A 115 -11.34 -4.92 -15.77
N THR A 116 -12.43 -5.01 -16.54
CA THR A 116 -13.46 -6.04 -16.39
C THR A 116 -12.88 -7.44 -16.59
N ASP A 117 -12.06 -7.64 -17.63
CA ASP A 117 -11.42 -8.95 -17.89
C ASP A 117 -10.49 -9.34 -16.74
N VAL A 118 -9.68 -8.39 -16.27
CA VAL A 118 -8.79 -8.59 -15.13
C VAL A 118 -9.59 -8.92 -13.86
N ALA A 119 -10.63 -8.14 -13.55
CA ALA A 119 -11.47 -8.37 -12.37
C ALA A 119 -12.10 -9.77 -12.39
N ASN A 120 -12.67 -10.18 -13.52
CA ASN A 120 -13.27 -11.50 -13.71
C ASN A 120 -12.23 -12.62 -13.52
N LYS A 121 -11.05 -12.48 -14.12
CA LYS A 121 -9.94 -13.45 -14.01
C LYS A 121 -9.44 -13.59 -12.58
N LEU A 122 -9.36 -12.48 -11.85
CA LEU A 122 -8.90 -12.44 -10.46
C LEU A 122 -10.01 -12.81 -9.47
N GLY A 123 -11.27 -12.93 -9.91
CA GLY A 123 -12.41 -13.24 -9.05
C GLY A 123 -12.71 -12.13 -8.04
N VAL A 124 -12.57 -10.87 -8.46
CA VAL A 124 -12.86 -9.67 -7.66
C VAL A 124 -13.72 -8.70 -8.47
N THR A 125 -14.28 -7.67 -7.85
CA THR A 125 -15.00 -6.64 -8.59
C THR A 125 -14.06 -5.57 -9.13
N GLU A 126 -14.44 -4.87 -10.21
CA GLU A 126 -13.69 -3.71 -10.70
C GLU A 126 -13.53 -2.64 -9.61
N GLN A 127 -14.59 -2.45 -8.81
CA GLN A 127 -14.56 -1.51 -7.68
C GLN A 127 -13.56 -1.92 -6.61
N ASP A 128 -13.38 -3.23 -6.35
CA ASP A 128 -12.33 -3.72 -5.46
C ASP A 128 -10.95 -3.33 -5.98
N LEU A 129 -10.68 -3.57 -7.27
CA LEU A 129 -9.39 -3.20 -7.88
C LEU A 129 -9.14 -1.69 -7.80
N ILE A 130 -10.14 -0.87 -8.16
CA ILE A 130 -10.06 0.60 -8.10
C ILE A 130 -9.81 1.08 -6.68
N ASN A 131 -10.47 0.49 -5.67
CA ASN A 131 -10.31 0.91 -4.27
C ASN A 131 -8.96 0.48 -3.67
N GLN A 132 -8.35 -0.58 -4.19
CA GLN A 132 -7.12 -1.16 -3.67
C GLN A 132 -5.86 -0.59 -4.34
N ASN A 133 -6.00 0.02 -5.52
CA ASN A 133 -4.90 0.58 -6.32
C ASN A 133 -5.07 2.09 -6.52
N GLN A 134 -3.98 2.85 -6.42
CA GLN A 134 -4.02 4.33 -6.52
C GLN A 134 -4.47 4.83 -7.89
N LEU A 135 -3.98 4.17 -8.94
CA LEU A 135 -4.18 4.55 -10.33
C LEU A 135 -4.15 3.25 -11.15
N ILE A 136 -5.16 3.06 -11.99
CA ILE A 136 -5.21 1.94 -12.94
C ILE A 136 -5.30 2.55 -14.33
N TYR A 137 -4.24 2.38 -15.12
CA TYR A 137 -4.16 2.81 -16.52
C TYR A 137 -4.36 1.64 -17.50
N LEU A 138 -4.24 0.39 -17.01
CA LEU A 138 -4.26 -0.84 -17.81
C LEU A 138 -3.24 -0.85 -18.95
N LEU A 139 -2.11 -0.19 -18.75
CA LEU A 139 -0.98 -0.35 -19.67
C LEU A 139 -0.44 -1.77 -19.54
N PRO A 140 0.09 -2.39 -20.60
CA PRO A 140 0.85 -3.62 -20.47
C PRO A 140 1.94 -3.46 -19.39
N GLU A 141 2.15 -4.52 -18.61
CA GLU A 141 3.14 -4.58 -17.53
C GLU A 141 2.84 -3.72 -16.29
N GLN A 142 1.68 -3.06 -16.23
CA GLN A 142 1.23 -2.42 -15.00
C GLN A 142 1.00 -3.47 -13.90
N ILE A 143 1.52 -3.18 -12.70
CA ILE A 143 1.25 -3.97 -11.51
C ILE A 143 -0.10 -3.57 -10.88
N ILE A 144 -0.94 -4.56 -10.64
CA ILE A 144 -2.18 -4.47 -9.85
C ILE A 144 -1.99 -5.28 -8.58
N ILE A 145 -2.18 -4.63 -7.43
CA ILE A 145 -2.18 -5.28 -6.12
C ILE A 145 -3.63 -5.54 -5.74
N TYR A 146 -3.95 -6.76 -5.33
CA TYR A 146 -5.32 -7.11 -4.99
C TYR A 146 -5.41 -8.08 -3.82
N LYS A 147 -6.52 -8.04 -3.10
CA LYS A 147 -6.91 -9.03 -2.08
C LYS A 147 -8.31 -9.53 -2.39
N LYS A 148 -8.47 -10.85 -2.49
CA LYS A 148 -9.78 -11.48 -2.59
C LYS A 148 -10.51 -11.31 -1.27
N ARG A 149 -11.82 -11.01 -1.32
CA ARG A 149 -12.65 -11.09 -0.11
C ARG A 149 -12.70 -12.57 0.29
N GLU A 150 -12.47 -12.86 1.57
CA GLU A 150 -12.77 -14.18 2.09
C GLU A 150 -14.29 -14.37 1.97
N ASN A 151 -14.73 -15.50 1.43
CA ASN A 151 -16.15 -15.82 1.45
C ASN A 151 -16.51 -16.08 2.93
N ASP A 152 -17.25 -15.16 3.53
CA ASP A 152 -17.94 -15.40 4.82
C ASP A 152 -18.97 -16.53 4.70
#